data_AF-T0KW54-F1
#
_entry.id   AF-T0KW54-F1
#
_cell.length_a   1.000
_cell.length_b   1.000
_cell.length_c   1.000
_cell.angle_alpha   90.00
_cell.angle_beta   90.00
_cell.angle_gamma   90.00
#
_symmetry.space_group_name_H-M   'P 1'
#
loop_
_entity.id
_entity.type
_entity.pdbx_description
1 polymer ?
#
loop_
_entity_poly.entity_id
_entity_poly.type
_entity_poly.pdbx_seq_one_letter_code
_entity_poly.pdbx_strand_id
1 'polypeptide(L)'
;MSAQPNTKFAPAPKTTVNGREMSFKEQLDQAAHDAREPDEPPKQNPIIEKVTQYIPAAAKILGNPPEDKEEKISRPGIPGPPERPYNDAQVEEFIRQQHRSKGEDGVLE
;
A
#
# COMPACT_ATOMS: atom_id res chain seq x y z
N MET A 1 30.85 -16.57 -35.70
CA MET A 1 29.41 -16.83 -35.90
C MET A 1 28.65 -15.72 -35.20
N SER A 2 27.95 -14.87 -35.95
CA SER A 2 27.28 -13.68 -35.44
C SER A 2 25.88 -14.07 -34.95
N ALA A 3 25.58 -13.89 -33.66
CA ALA A 3 24.25 -14.13 -33.11
C ALA A 3 23.28 -13.06 -33.64
N GLN A 4 22.25 -13.48 -34.36
CA GLN A 4 21.17 -12.61 -34.81
C GLN A 4 20.22 -12.31 -33.63
N PRO A 5 19.80 -11.05 -33.40
CA PRO A 5 18.82 -10.73 -32.37
C PRO A 5 17.45 -11.30 -32.75
N ASN A 6 16.84 -12.04 -31.82
CA ASN A 6 15.58 -12.75 -31.99
C ASN A 6 14.41 -11.75 -32.04
N THR A 7 13.92 -11.41 -33.23
CA THR A 7 12.80 -10.47 -33.47
C THR A 7 11.42 -11.13 -33.34
N LYS A 8 11.19 -11.92 -32.27
CA LYS A 8 9.90 -12.61 -32.04
C LYS A 8 8.84 -11.76 -31.35
N PHE A 9 9.14 -10.52 -31.00
CA PHE A 9 8.16 -9.58 -30.47
C PHE A 9 7.71 -8.64 -31.58
N ALA A 10 6.39 -8.62 -31.84
CA ALA A 10 5.78 -7.64 -32.73
C ALA A 10 6.22 -6.23 -32.33
N PRO A 11 6.38 -5.28 -33.28
CA PRO A 11 6.71 -3.90 -32.95
C PRO A 11 5.67 -3.38 -31.96
N ALA A 12 6.12 -2.71 -30.91
CA ALA A 12 5.25 -2.16 -29.89
C ALA A 12 4.14 -1.31 -30.55
N PRO A 13 2.86 -1.51 -30.21
CA PRO A 13 1.79 -0.72 -30.78
C PRO A 13 2.01 0.73 -30.39
N LYS A 14 2.22 1.59 -31.39
CA LYS A 14 2.23 3.04 -31.19
C LYS A 14 0.78 3.48 -31.07
N THR A 15 0.43 4.14 -29.98
CA THR A 15 -0.90 4.71 -29.78
C THR A 15 -0.84 6.22 -30.01
N THR A 16 -1.82 6.76 -30.72
CA THR A 16 -1.95 8.21 -30.90
C THR A 16 -2.75 8.77 -29.73
N VAL A 17 -2.10 9.56 -28.88
CA VAL A 17 -2.75 10.24 -27.76
C VAL A 17 -2.50 11.73 -27.94
N ASN A 18 -3.56 12.53 -27.99
CA ASN A 18 -3.52 13.98 -28.23
C ASN A 18 -2.78 14.40 -29.51
N GLY A 19 -2.87 13.59 -30.58
CA GLY A 19 -2.23 13.87 -31.87
C GLY A 19 -0.72 13.59 -31.92
N ARG A 20 -0.12 13.04 -30.86
CA ARG A 20 1.27 12.57 -30.83
C ARG A 20 1.31 11.05 -30.87
N GLU A 21 2.16 10.48 -31.70
CA GLU A 21 2.51 9.05 -31.63
C GLU A 21 3.35 8.83 -30.37
N MET A 22 2.80 8.14 -29.37
CA MET A 22 3.52 7.80 -28.14
C MET A 22 3.62 6.28 -28.00
N SER A 23 4.71 5.83 -27.37
CA SER A 23 4.81 4.44 -26.92
C SER A 23 3.88 4.21 -25.73
N PHE A 24 3.36 3.00 -25.59
CA PHE A 24 2.52 2.63 -24.44
C PHE A 24 3.21 2.92 -23.09
N LYS A 25 4.54 2.77 -23.02
CA LYS A 25 5.32 3.15 -21.84
C LYS A 25 5.21 4.65 -21.54
N GLU A 26 5.40 5.51 -22.53
CA GLU A 26 5.36 6.96 -22.37
C GLU A 26 3.98 7.43 -21.91
N GLN A 27 2.92 6.78 -22.41
CA GLN A 27 1.56 7.03 -21.95
C GLN A 27 1.38 6.71 -20.46
N LEU A 28 1.93 5.59 -19.97
CA LEU A 28 1.87 5.22 -18.56
C LEU A 28 2.71 6.15 -17.69
N ASP A 29 3.91 6.50 -18.14
CA ASP A 29 4.79 7.43 -17.44
C ASP A 29 4.13 8.82 -17.31
N GLN A 30 3.48 9.31 -18.37
CA GLN A 30 2.71 10.56 -18.36
C GLN A 30 1.54 10.47 -17.38
N ALA A 31 0.72 9.41 -17.45
CA ALA A 31 -0.42 9.24 -16.55
C ALA A 31 0.01 9.13 -15.07
N ALA A 32 1.16 8.52 -14.79
CA ALA A 32 1.72 8.45 -13.45
C ALA A 32 2.19 9.82 -12.93
N HIS A 33 2.71 10.67 -13.82
CA HIS A 33 3.05 12.06 -13.49
C HIS A 33 1.81 12.91 -13.25
N ASP A 34 0.82 12.84 -14.16
CA ASP A 34 -0.44 13.59 -14.04
C ASP A 34 -1.21 13.18 -12.77
N ALA A 35 -1.17 11.91 -12.36
CA ALA A 35 -1.80 11.45 -11.11
C ALA A 35 -1.07 11.93 -9.84
N ARG A 36 0.19 12.34 -9.94
CA ARG A 36 0.97 12.90 -8.81
C ARG A 36 0.74 14.39 -8.64
N GLU A 37 0.33 15.10 -9.67
CA GLU A 37 0.00 16.53 -9.60
C GLU A 37 -1.52 16.68 -9.45
N PRO A 38 -2.05 16.84 -8.22
CA PRO A 38 -3.46 17.18 -8.04
C PRO A 38 -3.68 18.61 -8.55
N ASP A 39 -4.03 18.73 -9.83
CA ASP A 39 -4.29 20.01 -10.53
C ASP A 39 -5.52 20.78 -10.01
N GLU A 40 -6.23 20.28 -9.00
CA GLU A 40 -7.33 21.03 -8.39
C GLU A 40 -7.22 20.99 -6.86
N PRO A 41 -7.23 22.17 -6.17
CA PRO A 41 -7.58 22.17 -4.76
C PRO A 41 -8.94 21.49 -4.66
N PRO A 42 -9.15 20.60 -3.67
CA PRO A 42 -10.36 19.80 -3.59
C PRO A 42 -11.56 20.73 -3.62
N LYS A 43 -12.28 20.76 -4.75
CA LYS A 43 -13.60 21.38 -4.84
C LYS A 43 -14.38 20.82 -3.67
N GLN A 44 -14.70 21.69 -2.72
CA GLN A 44 -15.37 21.28 -1.49
C GLN A 44 -16.62 20.53 -1.90
N ASN A 45 -16.66 19.23 -1.60
CA ASN A 45 -17.78 18.40 -1.99
C ASN A 45 -19.05 19.01 -1.37
N PRO A 46 -20.13 19.25 -2.11
CA PRO A 46 -21.34 19.91 -1.58
C PRO A 46 -21.99 19.13 -0.42
N ILE A 47 -21.64 17.85 -0.28
CA ILE A 47 -22.02 17.00 0.85
C ILE A 47 -21.37 17.51 2.15
N ILE A 48 -20.11 17.94 2.09
CA ILE A 48 -19.36 18.46 3.25
C ILE A 48 -20.07 19.68 3.80
N GLU A 49 -20.43 20.64 2.94
CA GLU A 49 -21.16 21.85 3.35
C GLU A 49 -22.49 21.53 4.02
N LYS A 50 -23.25 20.56 3.50
CA LYS A 50 -24.50 20.14 4.14
C LYS A 50 -24.24 19.49 5.50
N VAL A 51 -23.27 18.60 5.61
CA VAL A 51 -22.95 17.93 6.89
C VAL A 51 -22.50 18.95 7.93
N THR A 52 -21.72 19.97 7.56
CA THR A 52 -21.26 21.00 8.50
C THR A 52 -22.37 21.97 8.93
N GLN A 53 -23.38 22.21 8.08
CA GLN A 53 -24.58 22.95 8.46
C GLN A 53 -25.40 22.23 9.54
N TYR A 54 -25.54 20.91 9.44
CA TYR A 54 -26.29 20.11 10.43
C TYR A 54 -25.46 19.75 11.66
N ILE A 55 -24.15 19.54 11.48
CA ILE A 55 -23.22 19.16 12.53
C ILE A 55 -22.01 20.12 12.48
N PRO A 56 -22.09 21.28 13.17
CA PRO A 56 -21.01 22.28 13.16
C PRO A 56 -19.65 21.72 13.59
N ALA A 57 -19.64 20.70 14.45
CA ALA A 57 -18.43 20.04 14.90
C ALA A 57 -17.69 19.28 13.77
N ALA A 58 -18.41 18.79 12.76
CA ALA A 58 -17.84 18.06 11.63
C ALA A 58 -17.02 18.97 10.70
N ALA A 59 -17.21 20.30 10.77
CA ALA A 59 -16.46 21.26 9.96
C ALA A 59 -14.96 21.18 10.21
N LYS A 60 -14.55 20.88 11.45
CA LYS A 60 -13.15 20.75 11.85
C LYS A 60 -12.48 19.49 11.29
N ILE A 61 -13.27 18.48 10.94
CA ILE A 61 -12.78 17.16 10.50
C ILE A 61 -12.85 17.05 8.98
N LEU A 62 -13.87 17.67 8.37
CA LEU A 62 -14.23 17.48 6.97
C LEU A 62 -13.89 18.68 6.08
N GLY A 63 -13.77 19.90 6.64
CA GLY A 63 -13.26 21.07 5.94
C GLY A 63 -11.75 21.16 6.09
N ASN A 64 -11.01 20.95 4.99
CA ASN A 64 -9.55 20.98 4.84
C ASN A 64 -8.72 21.13 6.14
N PRO A 65 -7.93 20.11 6.53
CA PRO A 65 -6.97 20.29 7.61
C PRO A 65 -5.96 21.39 7.22
N PRO A 66 -5.50 22.23 8.16
CA PRO A 66 -4.30 23.02 7.90
C PRO A 66 -3.15 22.06 7.60
N GLU A 67 -2.51 22.24 6.44
CA GLU A 67 -1.20 21.65 6.20
C GLU A 67 -0.24 22.14 7.30
N ASP A 68 0.63 21.22 7.69
CA ASP A 68 1.77 21.40 8.57
C ASP A 68 1.48 21.85 9.99
N LYS A 69 1.05 20.86 10.79
CA LYS A 69 1.92 20.48 11.90
C LYS A 69 2.13 18.98 11.87
N GLU A 70 3.37 18.58 11.69
CA GLU A 70 3.93 17.34 12.27
C GLU A 70 3.84 17.43 13.80
N GLU A 71 2.65 17.64 14.34
CA GLU A 71 2.37 17.14 15.66
C GLU A 71 2.45 15.63 15.49
N LYS A 72 3.47 15.04 16.12
CA LYS A 72 3.51 13.63 16.43
C LYS A 72 2.20 13.34 17.14
N ILE A 73 1.15 13.04 16.37
CA ILE A 73 -0.10 12.50 16.86
C ILE A 73 0.39 11.19 17.47
N SER A 74 0.61 11.21 18.79
CA SER A 74 0.60 10.02 19.60
C SER A 74 -0.82 9.48 19.40
N ARG A 75 -1.00 8.74 18.30
CA ARG A 75 -2.21 7.97 18.05
C ARG A 75 -2.36 7.16 19.34
N PRO A 76 -3.49 7.27 20.06
CA PRO A 76 -3.71 6.41 21.23
C PRO A 76 -3.40 5.00 20.76
N GLY A 77 -2.39 4.40 21.41
CA GLY A 77 -1.55 3.36 20.84
C GLY A 77 -2.37 2.34 20.09
N ILE A 78 -2.12 2.21 18.78
CA ILE A 78 -2.58 1.04 18.03
C ILE A 78 -2.12 -0.13 18.90
N PRO A 79 -3.06 -0.93 19.47
CA PRO A 79 -2.67 -1.99 20.38
C PRO A 79 -1.69 -2.84 19.61
N GLY A 80 -0.51 -3.00 20.21
CA GLY A 80 0.54 -3.82 19.61
C GLY A 80 0.00 -5.22 19.35
N PRO A 81 0.71 -6.01 18.53
CA PRO A 81 0.45 -7.43 18.46
C PRO A 81 0.30 -8.00 19.88
N PRO A 82 -0.63 -8.94 20.09
CA PRO A 82 -0.80 -9.57 21.40
C PRO A 82 0.53 -10.05 21.97
N GLU A 83 0.68 -9.96 23.29
CA GLU A 83 1.86 -10.52 23.94
C GLU A 83 1.95 -12.01 23.62
N ARG A 84 3.17 -12.46 23.30
CA ARG A 84 3.43 -13.89 23.12
C ARG A 84 3.13 -14.62 24.43
N PRO A 85 2.61 -15.86 24.37
CA PRO A 85 2.41 -16.66 25.57
C PRO A 85 3.70 -16.78 26.38
N TYR A 86 3.58 -16.78 27.72
CA TYR A 86 4.75 -16.88 28.60
C TYR A 86 5.63 -18.12 28.32
N ASN A 87 5.01 -19.21 27.89
CA ASN A 87 5.69 -20.49 27.60
C ASN A 87 6.07 -20.66 26.10
N ASP A 88 6.04 -19.60 25.28
CA ASP A 88 6.33 -19.69 23.83
C ASP A 88 7.68 -20.38 23.53
N ALA A 89 8.71 -20.06 24.32
CA ALA A 89 10.04 -20.67 24.19
C ALA A 89 10.03 -22.19 24.48
N GLN A 90 9.28 -22.64 25.50
CA GLN A 90 9.16 -24.06 25.84
C GLN A 90 8.41 -24.83 24.75
N VAL A 91 7.38 -24.21 24.17
CA VAL A 91 6.60 -24.79 23.07
C VAL A 91 7.47 -24.94 21.82
N GLU A 92 8.27 -23.93 21.47
CA GLU A 92 9.18 -24.01 20.33
C GLU A 92 10.23 -25.11 20.52
N GLU A 93 10.79 -25.24 21.73
CA GLU A 93 11.73 -26.31 22.06
C GLU A 93 11.09 -27.70 21.99
N PHE A 94 9.87 -27.86 22.50
CA PHE A 94 9.13 -29.12 22.41
C PHE A 94 8.89 -29.51 20.95
N ILE A 95 8.40 -28.59 20.11
CA ILE A 95 8.18 -28.83 18.67
C ILE A 95 9.51 -29.17 17.98
N ARG A 96 10.59 -28.47 18.32
CA ARG A 96 11.94 -28.74 17.79
C ARG A 96 12.43 -30.12 18.21
N GLN A 97 12.15 -30.56 19.43
CA GLN A 97 12.49 -31.90 19.91
C GLN A 97 11.67 -32.98 19.21
N GLN A 98 10.38 -32.78 19.01
CA GLN A 98 9.50 -33.68 18.24
C GLN A 98 9.99 -33.87 16.80
N HIS A 99 10.44 -32.80 16.14
CA HIS A 99 11.01 -32.90 14.79
C HIS A 99 12.46 -33.42 14.75
N ARG A 100 13.16 -33.42 15.89
CA ARG A 100 14.48 -34.06 16.05
C ARG A 100 14.34 -35.57 16.29
N SER A 101 13.33 -36.00 17.04
CA SER A 101 13.04 -37.41 17.26
C SER A 101 12.45 -38.02 15.98
N LYS A 102 13.25 -38.76 15.22
CA LYS A 102 12.76 -39.60 14.10
C LYS A 102 12.20 -40.94 14.59
N GLY A 103 11.78 -41.03 15.86
CA GLY A 103 11.12 -42.21 16.41
C GLY A 103 9.66 -42.20 15.98
N GLU A 104 9.17 -43.33 15.48
CA GLU A 104 7.80 -43.53 14.99
C GLU A 104 6.71 -43.25 16.07
N ASP A 105 7.13 -43.13 17.34
CA ASP A 105 6.24 -43.17 18.51
C ASP A 105 6.08 -41.82 19.24
N GLY A 106 6.82 -40.77 18.86
CA GLY A 106 6.66 -39.40 19.41
C GLY A 106 6.99 -39.20 20.91
N VAL A 107 7.59 -40.18 21.58
CA VAL A 107 7.93 -40.11 23.01
C VAL A 107 9.26 -39.37 23.24
N LEU A 108 9.26 -38.40 24.17
CA LEU A 108 10.46 -37.70 24.65
C LEU A 108 11.05 -38.44 25.86
N GLU A 109 12.31 -38.87 25.77
CA GLU A 109 13.16 -39.26 26.92
C GLU A 109 14.00 -38.08 27.42
#